data_AF-A0A2V7LFC0-F1
#
_entry.id   AF-A0A2V7LFC0-F1
#
_cell.length_a   1.000
_cell.length_b   1.000
_cell.length_c   1.000
_cell.angle_alpha   90.00
_cell.angle_beta   90.00
_cell.angle_gamma   90.00
#
_symmetry.space_group_name_H-M   'P 1'
#
loop_
_entity.id
_entity.type
_entity.pdbx_description
1 polymer ?
#
loop_
_entity_poly.entity_id
_entity_poly.type
_entity_poly.pdbx_seq_one_letter_code
_entity_poly.pdbx_strand_id
1 'polypeptide(L)'
;MDRRLSQCTAHRHHRLYVHGPRYRAGARRRGVTNLTYEVLQREYEKLRPQLPRFCGCETCRGDVLVFALNRLSPNYVSTPQGEVLVELRLDSDQEKAKLDVALLDAFRRVGLAPRCGARSVQLL
;
A
#
# COMPACT_ATOMS: atom_id res chain seq x y z
N MET A 1 -41.76 8.84 -9.33
CA MET A 1 -42.35 9.76 -8.35
C MET A 1 -41.78 9.41 -6.98
N ASP A 2 -40.50 9.71 -6.77
CA ASP A 2 -39.98 10.93 -6.12
C ASP A 2 -39.86 10.77 -4.60
N ARG A 3 -38.70 10.28 -4.15
CA ARG A 3 -38.21 10.62 -2.81
C ARG A 3 -37.18 11.72 -2.96
N ARG A 4 -37.62 12.92 -2.57
CA ARG A 4 -36.85 14.17 -2.56
C ARG A 4 -35.60 13.99 -1.71
N LEU A 5 -34.43 14.01 -2.36
CA LEU A 5 -33.15 14.23 -1.69
C LEU A 5 -33.08 15.70 -1.30
N SER A 6 -33.24 16.01 -0.02
CA SER A 6 -32.94 17.34 0.49
C SER A 6 -31.43 17.54 0.52
N GLN A 7 -31.00 18.59 -0.19
CA GLN A 7 -29.65 19.12 -0.22
C GLN A 7 -29.35 19.91 1.07
N CYS A 8 -28.11 19.81 1.53
CA CYS A 8 -27.23 20.83 2.13
C CYS A 8 -26.20 20.12 3.01
N THR A 9 -24.90 20.37 3.03
CA THR A 9 -23.97 21.23 2.27
C THR A 9 -22.57 20.78 2.69
N ALA A 10 -21.65 20.77 1.71
CA ALA A 10 -20.19 20.89 1.83
C ALA A 10 -19.44 20.25 3.02
N HIS A 11 -18.75 19.13 2.77
CA HIS A 11 -17.49 18.86 3.47
C HIS A 11 -16.38 18.43 2.50
N ARG A 12 -15.71 19.47 1.99
CA ARG A 12 -14.27 19.62 1.73
C ARG A 12 -13.40 18.36 1.80
N HIS A 13 -12.84 17.98 0.64
CA HIS A 13 -11.55 17.30 0.42
C HIS A 13 -11.09 16.25 1.45
N HIS A 14 -11.42 14.98 1.21
CA HIS A 14 -10.62 13.88 1.74
C HIS A 14 -9.31 13.75 0.95
N ARG A 15 -8.33 14.61 1.23
CA ARG A 15 -6.92 14.23 1.05
C ARG A 15 -6.60 13.23 2.16
N LEU A 16 -6.61 11.95 1.83
CA LEU A 16 -6.01 10.91 2.68
C LEU A 16 -4.50 11.16 2.72
N TYR A 17 -4.04 11.96 3.68
CA TYR A 17 -2.63 12.05 4.01
C TYR A 17 -2.23 10.77 4.76
N VAL A 18 -1.66 9.79 4.05
CA VAL A 18 -1.16 8.52 4.60
C VAL A 18 0.35 8.60 4.91
N HIS A 19 0.87 9.76 5.33
CA HIS A 19 2.27 9.83 5.78
C HIS A 19 2.42 10.70 7.03
N GLY A 20 2.72 10.02 8.14
CA GLY A 20 3.14 10.66 9.39
C GLY A 20 3.74 9.63 10.35
N PRO A 21 5.04 9.73 10.71
CA PRO A 21 5.68 8.78 11.60
C PRO A 21 5.36 9.16 13.05
N ARG A 22 4.59 8.33 13.75
CA ARG A 22 4.43 8.44 15.20
C ARG A 22 4.24 7.06 15.83
N TYR A 23 5.34 6.50 16.33
CA TYR A 23 5.31 5.64 17.50
C TYR A 23 4.72 6.45 18.66
N ARG A 24 3.38 6.45 18.75
CA ARG A 24 2.64 6.93 19.91
C ARG A 24 2.04 5.71 20.57
N ALA A 25 2.70 5.29 21.65
CA ALA A 25 2.06 4.47 22.66
C ALA A 25 0.69 5.12 23.02
N GLY A 26 -0.39 4.34 22.90
CA GLY A 26 -1.65 4.65 23.58
C GLY A 26 -2.75 5.40 22.80
N ALA A 27 -2.76 5.45 21.46
CA ALA A 27 -3.92 5.93 20.71
C ALA A 27 -4.68 4.75 20.07
N ARG A 28 -5.88 4.47 20.58
CA ARG A 28 -6.77 3.37 20.16
C ARG A 28 -7.00 3.37 18.64
N ARG A 29 -6.27 2.53 17.88
CA ARG A 29 -6.78 2.01 16.60
C ARG A 29 -7.93 1.05 16.95
N ARG A 30 -9.16 1.55 17.06
CA ARG A 30 -10.35 0.69 17.15
C ARG A 30 -10.67 0.17 15.75
N GLY A 31 -9.89 -0.76 15.24
CA GLY A 31 -10.10 -1.31 13.91
C GLY A 31 -9.07 -2.38 13.56
N VAL A 32 -9.46 -3.26 12.65
CA VAL A 32 -8.56 -4.26 12.07
C VAL A 32 -7.70 -3.60 11.00
N THR A 33 -6.38 -3.74 11.06
CA THR A 33 -5.43 -3.25 10.06
C THR A 33 -4.70 -4.42 9.42
N ASN A 34 -4.33 -4.29 8.13
CA ASN A 34 -3.46 -5.26 7.47
C ASN A 34 -2.01 -4.77 7.56
N LEU A 35 -1.19 -5.40 8.41
CA LEU A 35 0.22 -5.03 8.56
C LEU A 35 1.07 -5.34 7.34
N THR A 36 0.74 -6.39 6.59
CA THR A 36 1.43 -6.67 5.33
C THR A 36 1.33 -5.45 4.42
N TYR A 37 0.17 -4.77 4.37
CA TYR A 37 0.01 -3.54 3.60
C TYR A 37 0.82 -2.37 4.16
N GLU A 38 0.91 -2.21 5.47
CA GLU A 38 1.73 -1.14 6.07
C GLU A 38 3.22 -1.34 5.77
N VAL A 39 3.74 -2.57 5.89
CA VAL A 39 5.14 -2.91 5.58
C VAL A 39 5.40 -2.78 4.08
N LEU A 40 4.51 -3.29 3.23
CA LEU A 40 4.66 -3.25 1.77
C LEU A 40 4.71 -1.81 1.24
N GLN A 41 3.97 -0.87 1.83
CA GLN A 41 4.08 0.55 1.49
C GLN A 41 5.48 1.10 1.79
N ARG A 42 6.07 0.75 2.94
CA ARG A 42 7.43 1.19 3.30
C ARG A 42 8.45 0.62 2.31
N GLU A 43 8.33 -0.65 1.94
CA GLU A 43 9.23 -1.29 0.97
C GLU A 43 9.07 -0.72 -0.45
N TYR A 44 7.84 -0.40 -0.87
CA TYR A 44 7.61 0.29 -2.14
C TYR A 44 8.36 1.62 -2.20
N GLU A 45 8.29 2.45 -1.15
CA GLU A 45 8.98 3.75 -1.12
C GLU A 45 10.52 3.60 -1.13
N LYS A 46 11.06 2.50 -0.61
CA LYS A 46 12.50 2.20 -0.67
C LYS A 46 12.96 1.74 -2.06
N LEU A 47 12.14 0.95 -2.75
CA LEU A 47 12.48 0.40 -4.08
C LEU A 47 12.19 1.39 -5.21
N ARG A 48 11.15 2.21 -5.09
CA ARG A 48 10.70 3.14 -6.13
C ARG A 48 11.80 4.07 -6.69
N PRO A 49 12.69 4.67 -5.88
CA PRO A 49 13.79 5.52 -6.37
C PRO A 49 14.79 4.78 -7.27
N GLN A 50 14.91 3.46 -7.12
CA GLN A 50 15.83 2.62 -7.89
C GLN A 50 15.29 2.33 -9.31
N LEU A 51 14.01 2.65 -9.58
CA LEU A 51 13.33 2.41 -10.85
C LEU A 51 12.90 3.74 -11.50
N PRO A 52 13.83 4.59 -11.97
CA PRO A 52 13.51 5.94 -12.46
C PRO A 52 12.59 5.94 -13.70
N ARG A 53 12.62 4.88 -14.50
CA ARG A 53 11.80 4.75 -15.72
C ARG A 53 10.34 4.39 -15.43
N PHE A 54 10.01 3.92 -14.23
CA PHE A 54 8.65 3.53 -13.85
C PHE A 54 7.75 4.76 -13.62
N CYS A 55 6.46 4.67 -13.96
CA CYS A 55 5.49 5.73 -13.69
C CYS A 55 5.11 5.76 -12.20
N GLY A 56 5.35 6.88 -11.51
CA GLY A 56 5.08 7.01 -10.07
C GLY A 56 3.69 7.56 -9.70
N CYS A 57 2.73 7.61 -10.62
CA CYS A 57 1.40 8.13 -10.31
C CYS A 57 0.65 7.25 -9.29
N GLU A 58 -0.37 7.80 -8.62
CA GLU A 58 -1.16 7.07 -7.62
C GLU A 58 -1.83 5.81 -8.19
N THR A 59 -2.23 5.84 -9.47
CA THR A 59 -2.77 4.66 -10.15
C THR A 59 -1.74 3.55 -10.24
N CYS A 60 -0.55 3.81 -10.79
CA CYS A 60 0.49 2.79 -10.91
C CYS A 60 1.00 2.31 -9.55
N ARG A 61 1.10 3.20 -8.57
CA ARG A 61 1.42 2.84 -7.19
C ARG A 61 0.37 1.89 -6.62
N GLY A 62 -0.92 2.23 -6.74
CA GLY A 62 -2.02 1.39 -6.30
C GLY A 62 -2.02 0.03 -6.99
N ASP A 63 -1.76 0.00 -8.29
CA ASP A 63 -1.69 -1.23 -9.09
C ASP A 63 -0.59 -2.16 -8.61
N VAL A 64 0.59 -1.62 -8.31
CA VAL A 64 1.73 -2.37 -7.78
C VAL A 64 1.40 -2.96 -6.41
N LEU A 65 0.87 -2.14 -5.49
CA LEU A 65 0.51 -2.57 -4.15
C LEU A 65 -0.59 -3.65 -4.17
N VAL A 66 -1.64 -3.46 -4.97
CA VAL A 66 -2.71 -4.45 -5.13
C VAL A 66 -2.19 -5.75 -5.74
N PHE A 67 -1.35 -5.67 -6.77
CA PHE A 67 -0.78 -6.86 -7.41
C PHE A 67 0.06 -7.70 -6.43
N ALA A 68 0.88 -7.03 -5.62
CA ALA A 68 1.72 -7.68 -4.62
C ALA A 68 0.87 -8.22 -3.45
N LEU A 69 -0.07 -7.44 -2.91
CA LEU A 69 -0.94 -7.88 -1.82
C LEU A 69 -1.75 -9.13 -2.16
N ASN A 70 -2.24 -9.26 -3.39
CA ASN A 70 -3.00 -10.44 -3.82
C ASN A 70 -2.15 -11.73 -3.88
N ARG A 71 -0.83 -11.62 -3.81
CA ARG A 71 0.12 -12.74 -3.82
C ARG A 71 0.76 -13.02 -2.47
N LEU A 72 0.55 -12.13 -1.50
CA LEU A 72 1.13 -12.21 -0.17
C LEU A 72 0.06 -12.60 0.84
N SER A 73 0.47 -13.27 1.92
CA SER A 73 -0.43 -13.59 3.02
C SER A 73 -0.84 -12.30 3.75
N PRO A 74 -2.15 -12.00 3.87
CA PRO A 74 -2.59 -10.83 4.61
C PRO A 74 -2.46 -11.07 6.11
N ASN A 75 -1.97 -10.07 6.85
CA ASN A 75 -1.84 -10.15 8.30
C ASN A 75 -2.71 -9.10 8.97
N TYR A 76 -3.90 -9.52 9.35
CA TYR A 76 -4.88 -8.67 10.00
C TYR A 76 -4.69 -8.67 11.52
N VAL A 77 -4.58 -7.48 12.10
CA VAL A 77 -4.38 -7.29 13.54
C VAL A 77 -5.33 -6.22 14.07
N SER A 78 -5.74 -6.36 15.33
CA SER A 78 -6.60 -5.39 16.02
C SER A 78 -6.04 -4.93 17.36
N THR A 79 -4.91 -5.50 17.79
CA THR A 79 -4.27 -5.21 19.08
C THR A 79 -2.84 -4.72 18.88
N PRO A 80 -2.36 -3.76 19.70
CA PRO A 80 -0.98 -3.28 19.62
C PRO A 80 0.07 -4.37 19.84
N GLN A 81 -0.23 -5.36 20.69
CA GLN A 81 0.68 -6.50 20.94
C GLN A 81 0.78 -7.41 19.72
N GLY A 82 -0.35 -7.66 19.06
CA GLY A 82 -0.36 -8.39 17.78
C GLY A 82 0.37 -7.62 16.69
N GLU A 83 0.31 -6.28 16.71
CA GLU A 83 1.05 -5.43 15.79
C GLU A 83 2.55 -5.69 15.86
N VAL A 84 3.14 -5.59 17.06
CA VAL A 84 4.57 -5.79 17.26
C VAL A 84 5.01 -7.19 16.89
N LEU A 85 4.25 -8.22 17.28
CA LEU A 85 4.61 -9.61 17.01
C LEU A 85 4.68 -9.91 15.50
N VAL A 86 3.70 -9.40 14.75
CA VAL A 86 3.66 -9.59 13.30
C VAL A 86 4.74 -8.74 12.61
N GLU A 87 4.98 -7.51 13.04
CA GLU A 87 6.05 -6.66 12.49
C GLU A 87 7.41 -7.35 12.62
N LEU A 88 7.73 -7.91 13.80
CA LEU A 88 8.96 -8.69 14.02
C LEU A 88 9.07 -9.91 13.09
N ARG A 89 7.95 -10.61 12.83
CA ARG A 89 7.95 -11.77 11.93
C ARG A 89 8.19 -11.35 10.47
N LEU A 90 7.54 -10.28 10.03
CA LEU A 90 7.72 -9.70 8.69
C LEU A 90 9.13 -9.14 8.49
N ASP A 91 9.84 -8.82 9.58
CA ASP A 91 11.21 -8.34 9.55
C ASP A 91 12.26 -9.43 9.32
N SER A 92 11.87 -10.71 9.34
CA SER A 92 12.77 -11.82 9.01
C SER A 92 13.23 -11.78 7.54
N ASP A 93 14.46 -12.22 7.27
CA ASP A 93 15.04 -12.19 5.92
C ASP A 93 14.19 -12.94 4.89
N GLN A 94 13.60 -14.08 5.29
CA GLN A 94 12.74 -14.87 4.42
C GLN A 94 11.46 -14.11 4.04
N GLU A 95 10.81 -13.43 4.99
CA GLU A 95 9.60 -12.67 4.72
C GLU A 95 9.90 -11.41 3.90
N LYS A 96 11.00 -10.70 4.22
CA LYS A 96 11.48 -9.56 3.42
C LYS A 96 11.75 -9.96 1.97
N ALA A 97 12.47 -11.06 1.75
CA ALA A 97 12.73 -11.55 0.40
C ALA A 97 11.44 -11.85 -0.38
N LYS A 98 10.41 -12.41 0.27
CA LYS A 98 9.09 -12.63 -0.35
C LYS A 98 8.40 -11.32 -0.74
N LEU A 99 8.44 -10.31 0.13
CA LEU A 99 7.88 -8.98 -0.14
C LEU A 99 8.59 -8.33 -1.33
N ASP A 100 9.92 -8.38 -1.36
CA ASP A 100 10.74 -7.79 -2.41
C ASP A 100 10.49 -8.44 -3.78
N VAL A 101 10.47 -9.78 -3.83
CA VAL A 101 10.15 -10.51 -5.06
C VAL A 101 8.76 -10.14 -5.56
N ALA A 102 7.75 -10.10 -4.67
CA ALA A 102 6.40 -9.72 -5.05
C ALA A 102 6.32 -8.29 -5.58
N LEU A 103 7.06 -7.35 -4.98
CA LEU A 103 7.13 -5.96 -5.45
C LEU A 103 7.84 -5.85 -6.80
N LEU A 104 8.97 -6.53 -6.99
CA LEU A 104 9.71 -6.50 -8.25
C LEU A 104 8.87 -7.06 -9.40
N ASP A 105 8.15 -8.15 -9.17
CA ASP A 105 7.22 -8.71 -10.15
C ASP A 105 6.02 -7.79 -10.43
N ALA A 106 5.53 -7.10 -9.40
CA ALA A 106 4.49 -6.10 -9.54
C ALA A 106 4.96 -4.92 -10.41
N PHE A 107 6.16 -4.39 -10.15
CA PHE A 107 6.76 -3.33 -10.96
C PHE A 107 6.91 -3.75 -12.42
N ARG A 108 7.41 -4.96 -12.68
CA ARG A 108 7.52 -5.50 -14.04
C ARG A 108 6.16 -5.55 -14.72
N ARG A 109 5.14 -6.11 -14.07
CA ARG A 109 3.82 -6.29 -14.68
C ARG A 109 3.13 -4.96 -14.97
N VAL A 110 3.15 -4.02 -14.02
CA VAL A 110 2.53 -2.70 -14.17
C VAL A 110 3.32 -1.83 -15.13
N GLY A 111 4.65 -1.96 -15.15
CA GLY A 111 5.54 -1.26 -16.09
C GLY A 111 5.27 -1.65 -17.54
N LEU A 112 5.00 -2.93 -17.82
CA LEU A 112 4.69 -3.41 -19.18
C LEU A 112 3.35 -2.90 -19.71
N ALA A 113 2.34 -2.74 -18.85
CA ALA A 113 1.00 -2.32 -19.26
C ALA A 113 0.34 -1.40 -18.22
N PRO A 114 0.77 -0.13 -18.11
CA PRO A 114 0.25 0.80 -17.13
C PRO A 114 -1.16 1.27 -17.50
N ARG A 115 -2.08 1.30 -16.52
CA ARG A 115 -3.47 1.74 -16.72
C ARG A 115 -3.63 3.26 -16.84
N CYS A 116 -2.60 4.02 -16.48
CA CYS A 116 -2.62 5.49 -16.49
C CYS A 116 -2.29 6.11 -17.87
N GLY A 117 -2.09 5.29 -18.92
CA GLY A 117 -1.73 5.78 -20.25
C GLY A 117 -0.24 6.15 -20.42
N ALA A 118 0.59 5.87 -19.43
CA ALA A 118 2.05 5.99 -19.57
C ALA A 118 2.60 5.01 -20.62
N ARG A 119 3.79 5.29 -21.16
CA ARG A 119 4.47 4.36 -22.07
C ARG A 119 4.86 3.09 -21.32
N SER A 120 4.68 1.93 -21.95
CA SER A 120 5.18 0.67 -21.44
C SER A 120 6.70 0.72 -21.29
N VAL A 121 7.20 0.30 -20.13
CA VAL A 121 8.62 0.23 -19.83
C VAL A 121 8.97 -1.18 -19.42
N GLN A 122 10.01 -1.71 -20.06
CA GLN A 122 10.62 -2.96 -19.64
C GLN A 122 11.61 -2.65 -18.51
N LEU A 123 11.24 -3.09 -17.31
CA LEU A 123 12.05 -2.95 -16.10
C LEU A 123 12.81 -4.26 -15.94
N LEU A 124 14.07 -4.27 -16.40
CA LEU A 124 15.01 -5.39 -16.62
C LEU A 124 14.99 -5.93 -18.05
#